data_AF-A0A8X6H9E7-F1
#
_entry.id   AF-A0A8X6H9E7-F1
#
_cell.length_a   1.000
_cell.length_b   1.000
_cell.length_c   1.000
_cell.angle_alpha   90.00
_cell.angle_beta   90.00
_cell.angle_gamma   90.00
#
_symmetry.space_group_name_H-M   'P 1'
#
loop_
_entity.id
_entity.type
_entity.pdbx_description
1 polymer ?
#
loop_
_entity_poly.entity_id
_entity_poly.type
_entity_poly.pdbx_seq_one_letter_code
_entity_poly.pdbx_strand_id
1 'polypeptide(L)'
;MELYRDRFTEIRVIHEKNYNKHDESESEISSEVAPDNLKLPKLSLKEYDLMPRSWITFWGQFCQVHEDKNLREEDKFQYLFSSLKPRTKACDIAESYPHFKGNYLKVIDHLKSRFGRKDLLIEVYILDLFALVNNKSAIKLIDLYDKLDSDLRALETLNLTTSNYAAMLYPVVESCLPAEDLKAWDRHRLNGEVPEDLAFEKEKVLENLMTFLRHEVEGEEYCV
;
A
#
# COMPACT_ATOMS: atom_id res chain seq x y z
N MET A 1 -24.50 14.22 24.36
CA MET A 1 -24.14 13.39 23.19
C MET A 1 -24.32 14.14 21.87
N GLU A 2 -25.30 15.03 21.71
CA GLU A 2 -25.49 15.83 20.48
C GLU A 2 -24.37 16.84 20.21
N LEU A 3 -23.87 17.55 21.23
CA LEU A 3 -22.75 18.50 21.10
C LEU A 3 -21.43 17.87 20.59
N TYR A 4 -21.27 16.56 20.72
CA TYR A 4 -20.11 15.82 20.19
C TYR A 4 -20.30 15.41 18.73
N ARG A 5 -21.55 15.14 18.32
CA ARG A 5 -21.91 14.84 16.93
C ARG A 5 -21.82 16.10 16.06
N ASP A 6 -22.21 17.24 16.60
CA ASP A 6 -22.16 18.51 15.86
C ASP A 6 -20.73 18.96 15.58
N ARG A 7 -19.83 18.82 16.57
CA ARG A 7 -18.39 19.03 16.36
C ARG A 7 -17.79 18.06 15.34
N PHE A 8 -18.28 16.82 15.29
CA PHE A 8 -17.83 15.80 14.34
C PHE A 8 -18.17 16.19 12.89
N THR A 9 -19.37 16.72 12.64
CA THR A 9 -19.75 17.29 11.35
C THR A 9 -18.96 18.55 11.01
N GLU A 10 -18.75 19.45 11.97
CA GLU A 10 -17.98 20.67 11.75
C GLU A 10 -16.52 20.37 11.36
N ILE A 11 -15.86 19.41 12.00
CA ILE A 11 -14.47 19.04 11.68
C ILE A 11 -14.38 18.37 10.29
N ARG A 12 -15.34 17.49 9.93
CA ARG A 12 -15.42 16.93 8.57
C ARG A 12 -15.60 18.03 7.52
N VAL A 13 -16.41 19.04 7.82
CA VAL A 13 -16.65 20.18 6.93
C VAL A 13 -15.43 21.11 6.86
N ILE A 14 -14.68 21.32 7.95
CA ILE A 14 -13.46 22.13 7.95
C ILE A 14 -12.35 21.45 7.15
N HIS A 15 -12.20 20.13 7.25
CA HIS A 15 -11.25 19.39 6.42
C HIS A 15 -11.68 19.34 4.95
N GLU A 16 -12.98 19.17 4.64
CA GLU A 16 -13.47 19.35 3.27
C GLU A 16 -13.17 20.75 2.73
N LYS A 17 -13.35 21.79 3.56
CA LYS A 17 -13.04 23.17 3.18
C LYS A 17 -11.55 23.43 3.08
N ASN A 18 -10.69 22.83 3.90
CA ASN A 18 -9.24 23.01 3.86
C ASN A 18 -8.58 22.22 2.72
N TYR A 19 -9.10 21.03 2.41
CA TYR A 19 -8.75 20.27 1.22
C TYR A 19 -9.17 21.02 -0.06
N ASN A 20 -10.33 21.67 -0.04
CA ASN A 20 -10.79 22.54 -1.15
C ASN A 20 -10.17 23.95 -1.14
N LYS A 21 -9.59 24.43 -0.03
CA LYS A 21 -8.95 25.75 0.08
C LYS A 21 -7.54 25.78 -0.48
N HIS A 22 -6.94 24.62 -0.76
CA HIS A 22 -5.72 24.56 -1.54
C HIS A 22 -5.94 24.99 -3.01
N ASP A 23 -7.18 25.36 -3.38
CA ASP A 23 -7.61 25.80 -4.72
C ASP A 23 -8.19 27.23 -4.76
N GLU A 24 -8.28 27.95 -3.63
CA GLU A 24 -8.81 29.33 -3.61
C GLU A 24 -8.03 30.26 -2.68
N SER A 25 -6.84 30.68 -3.14
CA SER A 25 -6.36 32.05 -2.93
C SER A 25 -5.13 32.36 -3.80
N GLU A 26 -5.32 32.98 -4.97
CA GLU A 26 -4.39 34.00 -5.46
C GLU A 26 -5.18 35.18 -6.03
N SER A 27 -4.97 36.35 -5.45
CA SER A 27 -5.35 37.64 -6.02
C SER A 27 -4.27 38.09 -7.00
N GLU A 28 -4.69 38.31 -8.25
CA GLU A 28 -4.16 39.24 -9.26
C GLU A 28 -2.68 39.12 -9.68
N ILE A 29 -2.40 38.48 -10.83
CA ILE A 29 -2.00 39.13 -12.11
C ILE A 29 -1.65 38.08 -13.22
N SER A 30 -2.43 38.15 -14.31
CA SER A 30 -2.19 37.84 -15.73
C SER A 30 -1.58 36.50 -16.24
N SER A 31 -2.42 35.86 -17.07
CA SER A 31 -2.22 35.18 -18.37
C SER A 31 -1.92 33.67 -18.47
N GLU A 32 -2.86 33.04 -19.19
CA GLU A 32 -2.91 31.73 -19.87
C GLU A 32 -3.43 30.51 -19.08
N VAL A 33 -4.60 30.05 -19.53
CA VAL A 33 -5.53 29.11 -18.90
C VAL A 33 -5.19 27.67 -19.32
N ALA A 34 -4.93 26.81 -18.34
CA ALA A 34 -5.22 25.37 -18.44
C ALA A 34 -6.34 25.04 -17.42
N PRO A 35 -7.31 24.19 -17.76
CA PRO A 35 -8.50 23.99 -16.93
C PRO A 35 -8.23 22.96 -15.83
N ASP A 36 -7.63 23.36 -14.71
CA ASP A 36 -7.60 22.52 -13.51
C ASP A 36 -8.89 22.72 -12.72
N ASN A 37 -9.94 22.04 -13.16
CA ASN A 37 -11.15 21.79 -12.37
C ASN A 37 -11.46 20.30 -12.39
N LEU A 38 -10.50 19.49 -11.94
CA LEU A 38 -10.73 18.08 -11.63
C LEU A 38 -11.31 17.98 -10.21
N LYS A 39 -12.63 18.08 -10.09
CA LYS A 39 -13.34 17.76 -8.84
C LYS A 39 -13.22 16.27 -8.56
N LEU A 40 -12.17 15.89 -7.83
CA LEU A 40 -11.95 14.51 -7.41
C LEU A 40 -13.08 14.06 -6.45
N PRO A 41 -13.51 12.79 -6.52
CA PRO A 41 -14.45 12.24 -5.56
C PRO A 41 -13.92 12.41 -4.13
N LYS A 42 -14.80 12.77 -3.18
CA LYS A 42 -14.45 12.88 -1.76
C LYS A 42 -13.77 11.59 -1.28
N LEU A 43 -12.49 11.67 -0.92
CA LEU A 43 -11.72 10.57 -0.35
C LEU A 43 -12.29 10.23 1.04
N SER A 44 -13.15 9.22 1.13
CA SER A 44 -13.45 8.57 2.41
C SER A 44 -12.25 7.71 2.79
N LEU A 45 -11.62 7.97 3.94
CA LEU A 45 -10.60 7.06 4.47
C LEU A 45 -11.19 5.65 4.53
N LYS A 46 -10.49 4.69 3.91
CA LYS A 46 -10.90 3.29 3.99
C LYS A 46 -10.83 2.89 5.47
N GLU A 47 -11.94 2.38 6.00
CA GLU A 47 -11.99 1.84 7.36
C GLU A 47 -10.89 0.79 7.51
N TYR A 48 -9.94 1.02 8.42
CA TYR A 48 -8.83 0.11 8.61
C TYR A 48 -9.34 -1.24 9.17
N ASP A 49 -9.18 -2.31 8.40
CA ASP A 49 -9.69 -3.65 8.68
C ASP A 49 -8.73 -4.53 9.51
N LEU A 50 -7.64 -3.94 10.01
CA LEU A 50 -6.65 -4.54 10.91
C LEU A 50 -5.69 -5.57 10.31
N MET A 51 -5.68 -5.79 9.00
CA MET A 51 -4.64 -6.66 8.46
C MET A 51 -3.30 -5.90 8.49
N PRO A 52 -2.19 -6.52 8.96
CA PRO A 52 -0.87 -5.92 8.84
C PRO A 52 -0.61 -5.40 7.41
N ARG A 53 -1.09 -6.15 6.41
CA ARG A 53 -1.10 -5.77 4.99
C ARG A 53 -1.76 -4.40 4.72
N SER A 54 -2.88 -4.11 5.39
CA SER A 54 -3.62 -2.86 5.25
C SER A 54 -2.96 -1.68 5.99
N TRP A 55 -1.96 -1.92 6.86
CA TRP A 55 -1.36 -0.85 7.66
C TRP A 55 -0.64 0.17 6.78
N ILE A 56 0.09 -0.30 5.75
CA ILE A 56 0.80 0.56 4.81
C ILE A 56 -0.18 1.52 4.13
N THR A 57 -1.30 1.00 3.63
CA THR A 57 -2.35 1.79 3.00
C THR A 57 -3.00 2.76 3.97
N PHE A 58 -3.36 2.29 5.17
CA PHE A 58 -3.96 3.15 6.20
C PHE A 58 -3.02 4.29 6.60
N TRP A 59 -1.77 3.97 6.94
CA TRP A 59 -0.80 4.96 7.39
C TRP A 59 -0.45 5.94 6.26
N GLY A 60 -0.36 5.49 5.02
CA GLY A 60 -0.14 6.35 3.86
C GLY A 60 -1.26 7.37 3.61
N GLN A 61 -2.50 7.05 4.01
CA GLN A 61 -3.61 8.00 3.95
C GLN A 61 -3.67 8.89 5.21
N PHE A 62 -3.44 8.31 6.38
CA PHE A 62 -3.56 9.00 7.66
C PHE A 62 -2.36 9.91 7.97
N CYS A 63 -1.19 9.66 7.37
CA CYS A 63 0.02 10.44 7.65
C CYS A 63 -0.17 11.94 7.36
N GLN A 64 -0.94 12.28 6.32
CA GLN A 64 -1.23 13.67 5.96
C GLN A 64 -1.94 14.41 7.12
N VAL A 65 -2.92 13.74 7.75
CA VAL A 65 -3.61 14.31 8.91
C VAL A 65 -2.73 14.30 10.16
N HIS A 66 -1.90 13.27 10.32
CA HIS A 66 -0.95 13.21 11.42
C HIS A 66 0.07 14.37 11.36
N GLU A 67 0.57 14.70 10.17
CA GLU A 67 1.62 15.69 9.92
C GLU A 67 1.09 17.12 9.76
N ASP A 68 -0.21 17.31 9.51
CA ASP A 68 -0.83 18.63 9.38
C ASP A 68 -0.66 19.48 10.66
N LYS A 69 0.09 20.57 10.57
CA LYS A 69 0.37 21.47 11.71
C LYS A 69 -0.82 22.37 12.07
N ASN A 70 -1.79 22.52 11.18
CA ASN A 70 -2.97 23.36 11.39
C ASN A 70 -4.05 22.64 12.22
N LEU A 71 -4.01 21.30 12.27
CA LEU A 71 -4.94 20.51 13.05
C LEU A 71 -4.46 20.34 14.49
N ARG A 72 -5.35 20.58 15.45
CA ARG A 72 -5.07 20.33 16.87
C ARG A 72 -5.03 18.83 17.13
N GLU A 73 -4.21 18.41 18.10
CA GLU A 73 -4.08 17.00 18.48
C GLU A 73 -5.42 16.36 18.87
N GLU A 74 -6.33 17.13 19.47
CA GLU A 74 -7.69 16.69 19.85
C GLU A 74 -8.52 16.34 18.61
N ASP A 75 -8.44 17.17 17.57
CA ASP A 75 -9.16 16.97 16.31
C ASP A 75 -8.55 15.78 15.54
N LYS A 76 -7.21 15.65 15.54
CA LYS A 76 -6.50 14.49 14.98
C LYS A 76 -6.87 13.20 15.69
N PHE A 77 -7.01 13.24 17.02
CA PHE A 77 -7.39 12.08 17.80
C PHE A 77 -8.83 11.65 17.47
N GLN A 78 -9.75 12.60 17.40
CA GLN A 78 -11.12 12.32 16.97
C GLN A 78 -11.17 11.73 15.56
N TYR A 79 -10.34 12.25 14.66
CA TYR A 79 -10.26 11.77 13.28
C TYR A 79 -9.68 10.35 13.18
N LEU A 80 -8.65 10.05 13.98
CA LEU A 80 -8.12 8.69 14.13
C LEU A 80 -9.24 7.71 14.48
N PHE A 81 -10.05 8.02 15.50
CA PHE A 81 -11.16 7.16 15.91
C PHE A 81 -12.17 6.90 14.79
N SER A 82 -12.53 7.93 14.02
CA SER A 82 -13.45 7.74 12.89
C SER A 82 -12.87 6.96 11.71
N SER A 83 -11.54 6.86 11.64
CA SER A 83 -10.83 6.15 10.59
C SER A 83 -10.61 4.67 10.94
N LEU A 84 -10.78 4.32 12.21
CA LEU A 84 -10.67 2.95 12.71
C LEU A 84 -12.03 2.26 12.63
N LYS A 85 -12.05 1.04 12.10
CA LYS A 85 -13.27 0.24 12.06
C LYS A 85 -13.74 -0.10 13.49
N PRO A 86 -15.02 0.05 13.84
CA PRO A 86 -15.51 -0.31 15.17
C PRO A 86 -15.32 -1.80 15.51
N ARG A 87 -15.20 -2.13 16.80
CA ARG A 87 -15.02 -3.51 17.33
C ARG A 87 -13.76 -4.20 16.80
N THR A 88 -12.70 -3.43 16.68
CA THR A 88 -11.41 -3.91 16.21
C THR A 88 -10.33 -3.71 17.25
N LYS A 89 -9.27 -4.53 17.25
CA LYS A 89 -8.12 -4.35 18.17
C LYS A 89 -7.48 -2.97 18.08
N ALA A 90 -7.46 -2.34 16.89
CA ALA A 90 -6.95 -0.98 16.76
C ALA A 90 -7.89 0.04 17.43
N CYS A 91 -9.21 -0.14 17.27
CA CYS A 91 -10.22 0.63 17.98
C CYS A 91 -10.11 0.41 19.49
N ASP A 92 -10.00 -0.84 19.97
CA ASP A 92 -9.81 -1.17 21.39
C ASP A 92 -8.54 -0.49 21.97
N ILE A 93 -7.44 -0.50 21.20
CA ILE A 93 -6.21 0.22 21.59
C ILE A 93 -6.50 1.72 21.69
N ALA A 94 -7.14 2.32 20.70
CA ALA A 94 -7.46 3.74 20.74
C ALA A 94 -8.39 4.08 21.92
N GLU A 95 -9.46 3.31 22.12
CA GLU A 95 -10.46 3.47 23.18
C GLU A 95 -9.86 3.29 24.58
N SER A 96 -8.78 2.50 24.71
CA SER A 96 -8.08 2.32 25.99
C SER A 96 -7.44 3.59 26.54
N TYR A 97 -7.24 4.61 25.71
CA TYR A 97 -6.72 5.91 26.12
C TYR A 97 -7.86 6.92 26.30
N PRO A 98 -7.89 7.67 27.42
CA PRO A 98 -8.78 8.81 27.56
C PRO A 98 -8.53 9.82 26.43
N HIS A 99 -9.62 10.27 25.80
CA HIS A 99 -9.61 11.25 24.70
C HIS A 99 -9.13 12.61 25.19
N PHE A 100 -7.81 12.80 25.18
CA PHE A 100 -7.11 13.99 25.66
C PHE A 100 -5.89 14.26 24.78
N LYS A 101 -5.57 15.53 24.53
CA LYS A 101 -4.47 15.95 23.64
C LYS A 101 -3.15 15.22 23.92
N GLY A 102 -2.76 15.15 25.20
CA GLY A 102 -1.50 14.53 25.63
C GLY A 102 -1.43 13.01 25.48
N ASN A 103 -2.52 12.36 25.05
CA ASN A 103 -2.56 10.93 24.76
C ASN A 103 -2.57 10.63 23.26
N TYR A 104 -2.85 11.59 22.38
CA TYR A 104 -2.91 11.36 20.93
C TYR A 104 -1.64 10.69 20.40
N LEU A 105 -0.47 11.29 20.68
CA LEU A 105 0.81 10.73 20.25
C LEU A 105 1.07 9.33 20.83
N LYS A 106 0.68 9.10 22.09
CA LYS A 106 0.82 7.78 22.74
C LYS A 106 -0.01 6.70 22.03
N VAL A 107 -1.21 7.04 21.57
CA VAL A 107 -2.07 6.13 20.80
C VAL A 107 -1.43 5.82 19.45
N ILE A 108 -0.94 6.83 18.75
CA ILE A 108 -0.25 6.64 17.47
C ILE A 108 0.97 5.75 17.64
N ASP A 109 1.78 5.97 18.67
CA ASP A 109 2.96 5.16 18.94
C ASP A 109 2.59 3.71 19.28
N HIS A 110 1.51 3.49 20.04
CA HIS A 110 1.00 2.16 20.33
C HIS A 110 0.51 1.46 19.05
N LEU A 111 -0.26 2.14 18.20
CA LEU A 111 -0.72 1.59 16.92
C LEU A 111 0.45 1.25 15.99
N LYS A 112 1.45 2.13 15.87
CA LYS A 112 2.68 1.88 15.11
C LYS A 112 3.46 0.68 15.66
N SER A 113 3.63 0.59 16.97
CA SER A 113 4.32 -0.52 17.63
C SER A 113 3.60 -1.86 17.41
N ARG A 114 2.26 -1.84 17.39
CA ARG A 114 1.47 -3.05 17.23
C ARG A 114 1.35 -3.53 15.79
N PHE A 115 1.08 -2.60 14.86
CA PHE A 115 0.68 -2.90 13.47
C PHE A 115 1.66 -2.37 12.43
N GLY A 116 2.39 -1.29 12.72
CA GLY A 116 3.32 -0.64 11.81
C GLY A 116 4.77 -1.09 11.91
N ARG A 117 5.01 -2.25 12.52
CA ARG A 117 6.34 -2.84 12.63
C ARG A 117 6.82 -3.32 11.27
N LYS A 118 7.76 -2.56 10.70
CA LYS A 118 8.31 -2.85 9.36
C LYS A 118 8.88 -4.26 9.27
N ASP A 119 9.61 -4.71 10.29
CA ASP A 119 10.16 -6.06 10.42
C ASP A 119 9.08 -7.14 10.26
N LEU A 120 7.96 -7.02 10.96
CA LEU A 120 6.85 -7.96 10.84
C LEU A 120 6.11 -7.86 9.51
N LEU A 121 5.94 -6.65 8.99
CA LEU A 121 5.28 -6.45 7.70
C LEU A 121 6.07 -7.13 6.59
N ILE A 122 7.39 -6.96 6.59
CA ILE A 122 8.31 -7.64 5.69
C ILE A 122 8.12 -9.16 5.80
N GLU A 123 8.13 -9.70 7.02
CA GLU A 123 7.96 -11.14 7.26
C GLU A 123 6.63 -11.65 6.70
N VAL A 124 5.52 -10.93 6.93
CA VAL A 124 4.19 -11.30 6.39
C VAL A 124 4.21 -11.36 4.87
N TYR A 125 4.73 -10.34 4.18
CA TYR A 125 4.80 -10.34 2.72
C TYR A 125 5.69 -11.47 2.17
N ILE A 126 6.83 -11.73 2.82
CA ILE A 126 7.73 -12.83 2.43
C ILE A 126 7.05 -14.19 2.63
N LEU A 127 6.41 -14.43 3.78
CA LEU A 127 5.70 -15.68 4.06
C LEU A 127 4.56 -15.92 3.07
N ASP A 128 3.86 -14.88 2.67
CA ASP A 128 2.79 -15.00 1.69
C ASP A 128 3.32 -15.31 0.28
N LEU A 129 4.47 -14.74 -0.11
CA LEU A 129 5.17 -15.16 -1.33
C LEU A 129 5.57 -16.66 -1.26
N PHE A 130 6.08 -17.14 -0.13
CA PHE A 130 6.38 -18.55 0.06
C PHE A 130 5.12 -19.44 0.02
N ALA A 131 3.99 -18.96 0.52
CA ALA A 131 2.73 -19.70 0.49
C ALA A 131 2.22 -19.94 -0.94
N LEU A 132 2.57 -19.07 -1.90
CA LEU A 132 2.24 -19.24 -3.32
C LEU A 132 2.93 -20.45 -3.94
N VAL A 133 4.17 -20.74 -3.54
CA VAL A 133 4.94 -21.90 -4.03
C VAL A 133 4.17 -23.22 -3.84
N ASN A 134 3.45 -23.33 -2.73
CA ASN A 134 2.69 -24.53 -2.38
C ASN A 134 1.33 -24.64 -3.10
N ASN A 135 0.85 -23.57 -3.73
CA ASN A 135 -0.48 -23.51 -4.35
C ASN A 135 -0.43 -23.36 -5.89
N LYS A 136 0.73 -23.58 -6.51
CA LYS A 136 0.99 -23.35 -7.94
C LYS A 136 0.08 -24.08 -8.93
N SER A 137 -0.56 -25.20 -8.54
CA SER A 137 -1.47 -25.94 -9.42
C SER A 137 -2.93 -25.52 -9.31
N ALA A 138 -3.27 -24.65 -8.36
CA ALA A 138 -4.64 -24.23 -8.06
C ALA A 138 -4.94 -22.78 -8.45
N ILE A 139 -3.92 -21.99 -8.77
CA ILE A 139 -4.00 -20.55 -9.04
C ILE A 139 -3.77 -20.32 -10.54
N LYS A 140 -4.56 -19.45 -11.16
CA LYS A 140 -4.35 -19.04 -12.56
C LYS A 140 -3.12 -18.13 -12.68
N LEU A 141 -2.50 -18.09 -13.86
CA LEU A 141 -1.30 -17.27 -14.06
C LEU A 141 -1.53 -15.78 -13.76
N ILE A 142 -2.68 -15.23 -14.17
CA ILE A 142 -3.07 -13.84 -13.86
C ILE A 142 -3.16 -13.56 -12.35
N ASP A 143 -3.86 -14.41 -11.60
CA ASP A 143 -4.03 -14.27 -10.15
C ASP A 143 -2.67 -14.42 -9.43
N LEU A 144 -1.80 -15.30 -9.94
CA LEU A 144 -0.45 -15.49 -9.43
C LEU A 144 0.40 -14.23 -9.68
N TYR A 145 0.39 -13.70 -10.89
CA TYR A 145 1.13 -12.50 -11.27
C TYR A 145 0.70 -11.29 -10.43
N ASP A 146 -0.60 -11.01 -10.35
CA ASP A 146 -1.13 -9.89 -9.58
C ASP A 146 -0.72 -9.98 -8.11
N LYS A 147 -0.70 -11.19 -7.56
CA LYS A 147 -0.30 -11.42 -6.17
C LYS A 147 1.19 -11.20 -5.96
N LEU A 148 2.03 -11.72 -6.85
CA LEU A 148 3.48 -11.54 -6.83
C LEU A 148 3.85 -10.06 -6.96
N ASP A 149 3.31 -9.38 -7.97
CA ASP A 149 3.55 -7.96 -8.24
C ASP A 149 3.08 -7.08 -7.08
N SER A 150 1.89 -7.35 -6.52
CA SER A 150 1.40 -6.62 -5.35
C SER A 150 2.28 -6.80 -4.11
N ASP A 151 2.71 -8.02 -3.80
CA ASP A 151 3.51 -8.29 -2.60
C ASP A 151 4.95 -7.77 -2.76
N LEU A 152 5.53 -7.81 -3.96
CA LEU A 152 6.83 -7.19 -4.28
C LEU A 152 6.79 -5.65 -4.14
N ARG A 153 5.78 -4.97 -4.70
CA ARG A 153 5.61 -3.51 -4.55
C ARG A 153 5.40 -3.09 -3.08
N ALA A 154 4.75 -3.94 -2.29
CA ALA A 154 4.58 -3.69 -0.87
C ALA A 154 5.92 -3.76 -0.11
N LEU A 155 6.81 -4.70 -0.47
CA LEU A 155 8.16 -4.79 0.08
C LEU A 155 8.99 -3.54 -0.29
N GLU A 156 8.90 -3.06 -1.52
CA GLU A 156 9.55 -1.81 -1.96
C GLU A 156 9.08 -0.61 -1.13
N THR A 157 7.78 -0.50 -0.87
CA THR A 157 7.21 0.55 -0.02
C THR A 157 7.74 0.50 1.42
N LEU A 158 8.18 -0.66 1.89
CA LEU A 158 8.83 -0.84 3.20
C LEU A 158 10.33 -0.53 3.17
N ASN A 159 10.86 -0.02 2.06
CA ASN A 159 12.28 0.25 1.77
C ASN A 159 13.15 -1.01 1.65
N LEU A 160 12.56 -2.15 1.29
CA LEU A 160 13.33 -3.27 0.77
C LEU A 160 13.46 -3.10 -0.73
N THR A 161 14.63 -2.71 -1.20
CA THR A 161 14.90 -2.61 -2.64
C THR A 161 15.09 -4.00 -3.25
N THR A 162 14.84 -4.10 -4.55
CA THR A 162 15.01 -5.35 -5.33
C THR A 162 16.41 -5.92 -5.16
N SER A 163 17.45 -5.10 -5.21
CA SER A 163 18.83 -5.47 -4.85
C SER A 163 18.96 -6.22 -3.50
N ASN A 164 18.19 -5.87 -2.47
CA ASN A 164 18.28 -6.48 -1.14
C ASN A 164 17.68 -7.89 -1.07
N TYR A 165 16.66 -8.18 -1.89
CA TYR A 165 15.89 -9.43 -1.77
C TYR A 165 15.93 -10.31 -3.01
N ALA A 166 16.38 -9.82 -4.16
CA ALA A 166 16.24 -10.52 -5.43
C ALA A 166 16.94 -11.88 -5.45
N ALA A 167 18.12 -11.99 -4.82
CA ALA A 167 18.82 -13.27 -4.72
C ALA A 167 18.03 -14.34 -3.95
N MET A 168 17.22 -13.91 -2.97
CA MET A 168 16.38 -14.79 -2.15
C MET A 168 15.01 -15.03 -2.80
N LEU A 169 14.38 -14.00 -3.37
CA LEU A 169 13.02 -14.10 -3.91
C LEU A 169 12.98 -14.64 -5.33
N TYR A 170 14.02 -14.46 -6.15
CA TYR A 170 14.04 -15.02 -7.52
C TYR A 170 13.72 -16.53 -7.54
N PRO A 171 14.39 -17.39 -6.74
CA PRO A 171 14.06 -18.82 -6.70
C PRO A 171 12.63 -19.10 -6.24
N VAL A 172 12.07 -18.24 -5.38
CA VAL A 172 10.69 -18.36 -4.88
C VAL A 172 9.71 -18.07 -6.01
N VAL A 173 9.89 -16.96 -6.70
CA VAL A 173 9.03 -16.55 -7.83
C VAL A 173 9.10 -17.57 -8.96
N GLU A 174 10.31 -18.01 -9.33
CA GLU A 174 10.51 -19.07 -10.35
C GLU A 174 9.82 -20.38 -9.94
N SER A 175 9.85 -20.74 -8.65
CA SER A 175 9.21 -21.97 -8.14
C SER A 175 7.68 -21.91 -8.10
N CYS A 176 7.09 -20.71 -8.11
CA CYS A 176 5.63 -20.51 -8.14
C CYS A 176 5.03 -20.81 -9.52
N LEU A 177 5.83 -20.81 -10.58
CA LEU A 177 5.32 -20.96 -11.94
C LEU A 177 4.79 -22.38 -12.21
N PRO A 178 3.64 -22.50 -12.89
CA PRO A 178 3.21 -23.75 -13.49
C PRO A 178 4.24 -24.29 -14.49
N ALA A 179 4.19 -25.60 -14.77
CA ALA A 179 5.23 -26.27 -15.55
C ALA A 179 5.35 -25.75 -16.99
N GLU A 180 4.25 -25.30 -17.59
CA GLU A 180 4.25 -24.78 -18.97
C GLU A 180 4.87 -23.38 -19.02
N ASP A 181 4.52 -22.51 -18.07
CA ASP A 181 5.08 -21.15 -17.95
C ASP A 181 6.57 -21.19 -17.59
N LEU A 182 6.98 -22.13 -16.73
CA LEU A 182 8.40 -22.32 -16.41
C LEU A 182 9.20 -22.75 -17.64
N LYS A 183 8.66 -23.64 -18.48
CA LYS A 183 9.31 -24.01 -19.75
C LYS A 183 9.36 -22.83 -20.72
N ALA A 184 8.32 -21.99 -20.75
CA ALA A 184 8.28 -20.80 -21.58
C ALA A 184 9.33 -19.78 -21.13
N TRP A 185 9.45 -19.57 -19.83
CA TRP A 185 10.48 -18.76 -19.19
C TRP A 185 11.89 -19.29 -19.51
N ASP A 186 12.13 -20.60 -19.36
CA ASP A 186 13.44 -21.20 -19.69
C ASP A 186 13.82 -20.99 -21.16
N ARG A 187 12.86 -21.12 -22.09
CA ARG A 187 13.09 -20.83 -23.52
C ARG A 187 13.44 -19.37 -23.75
N HIS A 188 12.71 -18.44 -23.13
CA HIS A 188 12.96 -17.01 -23.20
C HIS A 188 14.37 -16.66 -22.69
N ARG A 189 14.77 -17.26 -21.56
CA ARG A 189 16.08 -17.04 -20.94
C ARG A 189 17.24 -17.59 -21.79
N LEU A 190 17.06 -18.74 -22.43
CA LEU A 190 18.08 -19.40 -23.26
C LEU A 190 18.26 -18.78 -24.66
N ASN A 191 17.25 -18.05 -25.16
CA ASN A 191 17.31 -17.40 -26.48
C ASN A 191 18.18 -16.14 -26.52
N GLY A 192 18.90 -15.81 -25.44
CA GLY A 192 19.91 -14.75 -25.42
C GLY A 192 19.39 -13.35 -25.06
N GLU A 193 18.14 -13.23 -24.61
CA GLU A 193 17.59 -11.96 -24.10
C GLU A 193 18.06 -11.65 -22.66
N VAL A 194 18.68 -12.63 -21.99
CA VAL A 194 19.36 -12.45 -20.70
C VAL A 194 20.86 -12.75 -20.88
N PRO A 195 21.74 -11.74 -20.98
CA PRO A 195 23.18 -11.95 -21.06
C PRO A 195 23.70 -12.89 -19.97
N GLU A 196 24.62 -13.79 -20.31
CA GLU A 196 25.19 -14.81 -19.41
C GLU A 196 25.85 -14.19 -18.16
N ASP A 197 26.31 -12.93 -18.28
CA ASP A 197 26.85 -12.08 -17.20
C ASP A 197 25.78 -11.61 -16.18
N LEU A 198 24.49 -11.62 -16.55
CA LEU A 198 23.36 -11.25 -15.68
C LEU A 198 22.98 -12.34 -14.69
N ALA A 199 23.52 -13.56 -14.80
CA ALA A 199 23.28 -14.63 -13.82
C ALA A 199 23.68 -14.21 -12.39
N PHE A 200 24.59 -13.23 -12.26
CA PHE A 200 25.05 -12.62 -11.02
C PHE A 200 24.21 -11.41 -10.57
N GLU A 201 23.49 -10.75 -11.49
CA GLU A 201 22.62 -9.62 -11.19
C GLU A 201 21.17 -10.10 -10.97
N LYS A 202 20.95 -10.78 -9.84
CA LYS A 202 19.64 -11.38 -9.49
C LYS A 202 18.48 -10.39 -9.55
N GLU A 203 18.75 -9.11 -9.30
CA GLU A 203 17.80 -8.00 -9.46
C GLU A 203 17.24 -7.93 -10.88
N LYS A 204 18.11 -7.79 -11.89
CA LYS A 204 17.71 -7.74 -13.31
C LYS A 204 17.02 -9.03 -13.76
N VAL A 205 17.45 -10.18 -13.24
CA VAL A 205 16.81 -11.47 -13.58
C VAL A 205 15.38 -11.53 -13.03
N LEU A 206 15.16 -11.05 -11.80
CA LEU A 206 13.82 -10.97 -11.21
C LEU A 206 12.94 -9.97 -11.96
N GLU A 207 13.47 -8.81 -12.33
CA GLU A 207 12.75 -7.81 -13.14
C GLU A 207 12.36 -8.36 -14.52
N ASN A 208 13.28 -9.05 -15.19
CA ASN A 208 13.01 -9.70 -16.48
C ASN A 208 11.93 -10.79 -16.33
N LEU A 209 11.98 -11.58 -15.27
CA LEU A 209 10.96 -12.59 -14.99
C LEU A 209 9.58 -11.95 -14.79
N MET A 210 9.48 -10.88 -13.98
CA MET A 210 8.22 -10.17 -13.79
C MET A 210 7.71 -9.51 -15.08
N THR A 211 8.61 -9.06 -15.95
CA THR A 211 8.26 -8.50 -17.27
C THR A 211 7.74 -9.57 -18.21
N PHE A 212 8.39 -10.74 -18.25
CA PHE A 212 7.93 -11.90 -19.00
C PHE A 212 6.53 -12.35 -18.57
N LEU A 213 6.30 -12.49 -17.26
CA LEU A 213 5.00 -12.90 -16.73
C LEU A 213 3.89 -11.90 -17.07
N ARG A 214 4.19 -10.60 -17.03
CA ARG A 214 3.25 -9.56 -17.47
C ARG A 214 2.83 -9.78 -18.92
N HIS A 215 3.79 -10.02 -19.82
CA HIS A 215 3.49 -10.24 -21.23
C HIS A 215 2.70 -11.52 -21.47
N GLU A 216 2.98 -12.60 -20.73
CA GLU A 216 2.24 -13.86 -20.84
C GLU A 216 0.78 -13.68 -20.37
N VAL A 217 0.56 -12.98 -19.25
CA VAL A 217 -0.77 -12.65 -18.73
C VAL A 217 -1.55 -11.76 -19.72
N GLU A 218 -0.93 -10.71 -20.23
CA GLU A 218 -1.54 -9.85 -21.25
C GLU A 218 -1.89 -10.67 -22.51
N GLY A 219 -1.00 -11.57 -22.94
CA GLY A 219 -1.25 -12.49 -24.06
C GLY A 219 -2.46 -13.39 -23.86
N GLU A 220 -2.67 -13.91 -22.65
CA GLU A 220 -3.86 -14.72 -22.30
C GLU A 220 -5.15 -13.88 -22.28
N GLU A 221 -5.10 -12.63 -21.83
CA GLU A 221 -6.28 -11.74 -21.76
C GLU A 221 -6.80 -11.32 -23.15
N TYR A 222 -5.91 -11.10 -24.12
CA TYR A 222 -6.29 -10.68 -25.48
C TYR A 222 -6.64 -11.84 -26.44
N CYS A 223 -6.47 -13.09 -26.02
CA CYS A 223 -6.81 -14.27 -26.84
C CYS A 223 -8.24 -14.80 -26.62
N VAL A 224 -9.12 -14.06 -25.93
CA VAL A 224 -10.52 -14.42 -25.65
C VAL A 224 -11.52 -13.74 -26.59
#